data_AF-A0A3Q8UZ26-F1
#
_entry.id   AF-A0A3Q8UZ26-F1
#
_cell.length_a   1.000
_cell.length_b   1.000
_cell.length_c   1.000
_cell.angle_alpha   90.00
_cell.angle_beta   90.00
_cell.angle_gamma   90.00
#
_symmetry.space_group_name_H-M   'P 1'
#
loop_
_entity.id
_entity.type
_entity.pdbx_description
1 polymer ?
#
loop_
_entity_poly.entity_id
_entity_poly.type
_entity_poly.pdbx_seq_one_letter_code
_entity_poly.pdbx_strand_id
1 'polypeptide(L)' 'MRLADTEAACLYWGCSRRYLYKLASEGRLVRYGTVQRRLWNLEAMPPRAPGEPLPMPPPQHLRKGVIAM' A
#
# COMPACT_ATOMS: atom_id res chain seq x y z
N MET A 1 6.50 -12.21 -14.64
CA MET A 1 6.13 -10.81 -14.38
C MET A 1 4.62 -10.67 -14.26
N ARG A 2 4.12 -10.59 -13.03
CA ARG A 2 2.71 -10.31 -12.72
C ARG A 2 2.55 -8.85 -12.34
N LEU A 3 1.82 -8.09 -13.16
CA LEU A 3 1.50 -6.71 -12.89
C LEU A 3 0.13 -6.58 -12.24
N ALA A 4 0.05 -5.80 -11.18
CA ALA A 4 -1.19 -5.51 -10.47
C ALA A 4 -1.37 -4.00 -10.30
N ASP A 5 -2.62 -3.54 -10.27
CA ASP A 5 -2.94 -2.17 -9.90
C ASP A 5 -2.60 -1.93 -8.42
N THR A 6 -2.68 -0.67 -8.00
CA THR A 6 -2.23 -0.28 -6.65
C THR A 6 -3.06 -0.94 -5.56
N GLU A 7 -4.37 -1.16 -5.76
CA GLU A 7 -5.20 -1.78 -4.73
C GLU A 7 -4.91 -3.28 -4.60
N ALA A 8 -4.84 -4.00 -5.72
CA ALA A 8 -4.47 -5.41 -5.69
C ALA A 8 -3.06 -5.64 -5.13
N ALA A 9 -2.10 -4.77 -5.47
CA ALA A 9 -0.74 -4.83 -4.91
C ALA A 9 -0.72 -4.59 -3.39
N CYS A 10 -1.51 -3.62 -2.90
CA CYS A 10 -1.69 -3.39 -1.46
C CYS A 10 -2.21 -4.63 -0.73
N LEU A 11 -3.20 -5.31 -1.30
CA LEU A 11 -3.78 -6.53 -0.72
C LEU A 11 -2.78 -7.68 -0.74
N TYR A 12 -2.10 -7.88 -1.86
CA TYR A 12 -1.13 -8.97 -2.05
C TYR A 12 0.04 -8.90 -1.05
N TRP A 13 0.56 -7.70 -0.81
CA TRP A 13 1.66 -7.48 0.14
C TRP A 13 1.20 -7.10 1.55
N GLY A 14 -0.10 -6.91 1.77
CA GLY A 14 -0.65 -6.44 3.04
C GLY A 14 -0.08 -5.10 3.49
N CYS A 15 0.01 -4.12 2.59
CA CYS A 15 0.62 -2.82 2.90
C CYS A 15 -0.23 -1.63 2.41
N SER A 16 0.02 -0.45 2.98
CA SER A 16 -0.70 0.77 2.60
C SER A 16 -0.20 1.36 1.27
N ARG A 17 -1.07 2.09 0.55
CA ARG A 17 -0.69 2.80 -0.69
C ARG A 17 0.48 3.75 -0.48
N ARG A 18 0.50 4.45 0.68
CA ARG A 18 1.58 5.38 1.04
C ARG A 18 2.91 4.67 1.16
N TYR A 19 2.93 3.48 1.75
CA TYR A 19 4.13 2.67 1.87
C TYR A 19 4.65 2.24 0.49
N LEU A 20 3.76 1.78 -0.39
CA LEU A 20 4.11 1.45 -1.77
C LEU A 20 4.77 2.60 -2.52
N TYR A 21 4.19 3.80 -2.42
CA TYR A 21 4.76 4.99 -3.04
C TYR A 21 6.10 5.41 -2.44
N LYS A 22 6.27 5.26 -1.12
CA LYS A 22 7.55 5.52 -0.45
C LYS A 22 8.65 4.58 -0.97
N LEU A 23 8.38 3.28 -1.04
CA LEU A 23 9.32 2.30 -1.60
C LEU A 23 9.71 2.63 -3.04
N ALA A 24 8.75 3.11 -3.84
CA ALA A 24 9.03 3.51 -5.21
C ALA A 24 9.84 4.81 -5.32
N SER A 25 9.65 5.78 -4.42
CA SER A 25 10.51 6.98 -4.37
C SER A 25 11.93 6.67 -3.90
N GLU A 26 12.10 5.61 -3.11
CA GLU A 26 13.41 5.12 -2.66
C GLU A 26 14.10 4.23 -3.71
N GLY A 27 13.49 4.01 -4.88
CA GLY A 27 14.03 3.14 -5.94
C GLY A 27 13.94 1.64 -5.63
N ARG A 28 13.28 1.25 -4.55
CA ARG A 28 13.13 -0.16 -4.12
C ARG A 28 12.02 -0.90 -4.86
N LEU A 29 11.06 -0.17 -5.42
CA LEU A 29 9.99 -0.70 -6.26
C LEU A 29 9.86 0.08 -7.55
N VAL A 30 9.69 -0.64 -8.65
CA VAL A 30 9.44 -0.05 -9.97
C VAL A 30 7.93 0.11 -10.18
N ARG A 31 7.53 1.31 -10.59
CA ARG A 31 6.15 1.65 -10.98
C ARG A 31 6.06 1.70 -12.50
N TYR A 32 5.05 1.06 -13.06
CA TYR A 32 4.76 1.07 -14.49
C TYR A 32 3.44 1.80 -14.78
N GLY A 33 3.24 2.21 -16.03
CA GLY A 33 2.01 2.83 -16.50
C GLY A 33 1.95 4.35 -16.32
N THR A 34 0.74 4.89 -16.30
CA THR A 34 0.49 6.34 -16.25
C THR A 34 0.20 6.81 -14.82
N VAL A 35 0.13 8.12 -14.61
CA VAL A 35 -0.24 8.72 -13.32
C VAL A 35 -1.62 8.24 -12.84
N GLN A 36 -2.56 8.02 -13.77
CA GLN A 36 -3.92 7.56 -13.48
C GLN A 36 -4.00 6.05 -13.24
N ARG A 37 -3.13 5.26 -13.86
CA ARG A 37 -3.15 3.80 -13.74
C ARG A 37 -1.75 3.26 -13.53
N ARG A 38 -1.38 3.15 -12.25
CA ARG A 38 -0.08 2.63 -11.81
C ARG A 38 -0.14 1.14 -11.61
N LEU A 39 0.81 0.45 -12.22
CA LEU A 39 1.00 -0.99 -12.14
C LEU A 39 2.28 -1.32 -11.38
N TRP A 40 2.23 -2.40 -10.61
CA TRP A 40 3.29 -2.86 -9.72
C TRP A 40 3.65 -4.31 -10.05
N ASN A 41 4.95 -4.62 -10.10
CA ASN A 41 5.39 -5.99 -10.27
C ASN A 41 5.29 -6.73 -8.93
N LEU A 42 4.36 -7.67 -8.83
CA LEU A 42 4.12 -8.45 -7.61
C LEU A 42 5.31 -9.34 -7.22
N GLU A 43 6.15 -9.70 -8.18
CA GLU A 43 7.36 -10.52 -7.95
C GLU A 43 8.51 -9.72 -7.31
N ALA A 44 8.37 -8.38 -7.20
CA ALA A 44 9.42 -7.52 -6.66
C ALA A 44 9.57 -7.59 -5.13
N MET A 45 8.60 -8.16 -4.42
CA MET A 45 8.68 -8.41 -2.98
C MET A 45 7.99 -9.73 -2.65
N PRO A 46 8.44 -10.43 -1.59
CA PRO A 46 7.77 -11.65 -1.15
C PRO A 46 6.29 -11.36 -0.83
N PRO A 47 5.37 -12.27 -1.19
CA PRO A 47 3.99 -12.17 -0.77
C PRO A 47 3.89 -12.22 0.75
N ARG A 48 2.78 -11.69 1.25
CA ARG A 48 2.41 -11.90 2.63
C ARG A 48 2.18 -13.40 2.91
N ALA A 49 2.62 -13.89 4.06
CA ALA A 49 2.32 -15.26 4.46
C ALA A 49 0.79 -15.42 4.68
N PRO A 50 0.18 -16.48 4.12
CA PRO A 50 -1.24 -16.74 4.31
C PRO A 50 -1.56 -16.97 5.80
N GLY A 51 -2.57 -16.26 6.30
CA GLY A 51 -3.00 -16.33 7.72
C GLY A 51 -2.45 -15.23 8.62
N GLU A 52 -1.53 -14.38 8.16
CA GLU A 52 -1.10 -13.23 8.95
C GLU A 52 -2.23 -12.18 9.08
N PRO A 53 -2.50 -11.65 10.30
CA PRO A 53 -3.58 -10.70 10.55
C PRO A 53 -3.29 -9.37 9.85
N LEU A 54 -4.17 -8.88 8.97
CA LEU A 54 -4.02 -7.57 8.29
C LEU A 54 -3.45 -6.51 9.23
N PRO A 55 -2.44 -5.72 8.79
CA PRO A 55 -1.91 -4.67 9.66
C PRO A 55 -3.07 -3.81 10.11
N MET A 56 -3.13 -3.53 11.40
CA MET A 56 -4.17 -2.67 11.95
C MET A 56 -4.21 -1.37 11.12
N PRO A 57 -5.40 -0.91 10.72
CA PRO A 57 -5.50 0.38 10.08
C PRO A 57 -4.82 1.41 10.97
N PRO A 58 -4.13 2.42 10.39
CA PRO A 58 -3.52 3.46 11.20
C PRO A 58 -4.58 4.04 12.14
N PRO A 59 -4.23 4.34 13.41
CA PRO A 59 -5.20 4.89 14.35
C PRO A 59 -5.83 6.12 13.71
N GLN A 60 -7.17 6.11 13.60
CA GLN A 60 -7.89 7.29 13.16
C GLN A 60 -7.51 8.40 14.14
N HIS A 61 -6.84 9.43 13.64
CA HIS A 61 -6.64 10.65 14.41
C HIS A 61 -8.03 11.18 14.73
N LEU A 62 -8.53 10.89 15.93
CA LEU A 62 -9.61 11.65 16.54
C LEU A 62 -9.14 13.10 16.49
N ARG A 63 -9.76 13.90 15.61
CA ARG A 63 -9.56 15.35 15.63
C ARG A 63 -9.99 15.80 17.03
N LYS A 64 -9.01 16.07 17.91
CA LYS A 64 -9.26 16.78 19.17
C LYS A 64 -9.81 18.15 18.79
N GLY A 65 -11.12 18.32 18.92
CA GLY A 65 -11.76 19.63 18.78
C GLY A 65 -13.02 19.64 17.93
N VAL A 66 -14.05 18.89 18.35
CA VAL A 66 -15.47 19.29 18.39
C VAL A 66 -16.05 18.34 19.45
N ILE A 67 -16.44 18.74 20.64
CA ILE A 67 -17.72 19.37 20.98
C ILE A 67 -17.50 20.19 22.26
N ALA A 68 -17.94 21.45 22.20
CA ALA A 68 -18.21 22.27 23.38
C ALA A 68 -19.53 21.79 24.02
N MET A 69 -19.52 21.48 25.31
CA MET A 69 -20.60 21.74 26.28
C MET A 69 -20.11 21.40 27.67
#